data_AF-A0A951MSV6-F1
#
_entry.id   AF-A0A951MSV6-F1
#
_cell.length_a   1.000
_cell.length_b   1.000
_cell.length_c   1.000
_cell.angle_alpha   90.00
_cell.angle_beta   90.00
_cell.angle_gamma   90.00
#
_symmetry.space_group_name_H-M   'P 1'
#
loop_
_entity.id
_entity.type
_entity.pdbx_description
1 polymer ?
#
loop_
_entity_poly.entity_id
_entity_poly.type
_entity_poly.pdbx_seq_one_letter_code
_entity_poly.pdbx_strand_id
1 'polypeptide(L)'
;MGIAVGTSSWTDPTLTKESDFYPRRSMSAEERLRHYASIFPVVEVDGTYYAPPTARTAQLWAERTPAGFRMNVKAYALFTQHPTRPSTLWEDVHDDLPDEHRDKRSTYLAHLPDPAVDRAWEHFRAALEPLQAAGKLAAVVFQFPPWFTARRDNRAYLAELADRLPGHQLAVEFRHRSWLDGDDDRKRTLRLLEEHGLAFVCVDGPQGFDSSVPPLVAATADLAIV
;
A
#
# COMPACT_ATOMS: atom_id res chain seq x y z
N MET A 1 20.24 3.53 -11.65
CA MET A 1 18.78 3.65 -11.44
C MET A 1 18.12 2.99 -12.63
N GLY A 2 17.28 1.98 -12.42
CA GLY A 2 16.68 1.18 -13.51
C GLY A 2 15.16 1.22 -13.44
N ILE A 3 14.51 1.19 -14.60
CA ILE A 3 13.05 1.05 -14.70
C ILE A 3 12.70 -0.41 -14.46
N ALA A 4 11.74 -0.67 -13.58
CA ALA A 4 11.19 -1.99 -13.32
C ALA A 4 9.69 -1.97 -13.66
N VAL A 5 9.23 -3.01 -14.37
CA VAL A 5 7.82 -3.14 -14.78
C VAL A 5 7.28 -4.43 -14.20
N GLY A 6 6.05 -4.37 -13.69
CA GLY A 6 5.34 -5.49 -13.10
C GLY A 6 3.83 -5.25 -13.13
N THR A 7 3.11 -5.95 -12.27
CA THR A 7 1.65 -5.87 -12.16
C THR A 7 1.22 -5.67 -10.71
N SER A 8 0.03 -5.13 -10.53
CA SER A 8 -0.73 -5.18 -9.29
C SER A 8 -1.24 -6.61 -9.09
N SER A 9 -0.60 -7.32 -8.16
CA SER A 9 -0.78 -8.74 -7.86
C SER A 9 -0.19 -9.74 -8.87
N TRP A 10 0.24 -10.89 -8.35
CA TRP A 10 0.54 -12.11 -9.13
C TRP A 10 -0.59 -13.15 -9.04
N THR A 11 -1.61 -12.90 -8.22
CA THR A 11 -2.75 -13.82 -8.02
C THR A 11 -4.03 -13.32 -8.65
N ASP A 12 -3.99 -12.21 -9.40
CA ASP A 12 -5.14 -11.63 -10.07
C ASP A 12 -5.85 -12.65 -11.00
N PRO A 13 -7.19 -12.69 -11.06
CA PRO A 13 -7.93 -13.57 -11.97
C PRO A 13 -7.52 -13.43 -13.44
N THR A 14 -7.13 -12.24 -13.89
CA THR A 14 -6.67 -12.01 -15.26
C THR A 14 -5.41 -12.82 -15.59
N LEU A 15 -4.51 -13.00 -14.62
CA LEU A 15 -3.32 -13.85 -14.74
C LEU A 15 -3.60 -15.33 -14.44
N THR A 16 -4.45 -15.61 -13.46
CA THR A 16 -4.62 -16.97 -12.92
C THR A 16 -5.72 -17.79 -13.58
N LYS A 17 -6.71 -17.15 -14.21
CA LYS A 17 -7.92 -17.78 -14.75
C LYS A 17 -8.21 -17.39 -16.20
N GLU A 18 -7.90 -16.16 -16.59
CA GLU A 18 -8.34 -15.58 -17.87
C GLU A 18 -7.22 -15.51 -18.92
N SER A 19 -6.01 -15.95 -18.58
CA SER A 19 -4.88 -16.04 -19.50
C SER A 19 -4.06 -17.31 -19.26
N ASP A 20 -3.16 -17.61 -20.20
CA ASP A 20 -2.19 -18.71 -20.11
C ASP A 20 -0.85 -18.23 -19.53
N PHE A 21 -0.84 -17.12 -18.78
CA PHE A 21 0.38 -16.60 -18.14
C PHE A 21 1.03 -17.66 -17.25
N TYR A 22 0.24 -18.42 -16.48
CA TYR A 22 0.73 -19.57 -15.73
C TYR A 22 0.61 -20.87 -16.53
N PRO A 23 1.71 -21.63 -16.73
CA PRO A 23 1.72 -22.83 -17.58
C PRO A 23 0.75 -23.94 -17.17
N ARG A 24 0.38 -24.00 -15.88
CA ARG A 24 -0.56 -25.00 -15.35
C ARG A 24 -1.53 -24.34 -14.37
N ARG A 25 -2.84 -24.54 -14.58
CA ARG A 25 -3.88 -24.00 -13.69
C ARG A 25 -3.77 -24.52 -12.24
N SER A 26 -3.25 -25.74 -12.08
CA SER A 26 -3.05 -26.41 -10.79
C SER A 26 -1.85 -25.90 -9.98
N MET A 27 -1.08 -24.93 -10.49
CA MET A 27 0.06 -24.38 -9.75
C MET A 27 -0.37 -23.83 -8.39
N SER A 28 0.36 -24.22 -7.36
CA SER A 28 0.25 -23.70 -6.01
C SER A 28 0.59 -22.20 -5.97
N ALA A 29 0.24 -21.53 -4.86
CA ALA A 29 0.59 -20.12 -4.66
C ALA A 29 2.11 -19.88 -4.69
N GLU A 30 2.90 -20.85 -4.22
CA GLU A 30 4.36 -20.80 -4.29
C GLU A 30 4.86 -20.91 -5.73
N GLU A 31 4.40 -21.91 -6.48
CA GLU A 31 4.81 -22.09 -7.87
C GLU A 31 4.44 -20.87 -8.72
N ARG A 32 3.28 -20.25 -8.47
CA ARG A 32 2.86 -19.02 -9.16
C ARG A 32 3.80 -17.85 -8.85
N LEU A 33 4.12 -17.61 -7.57
CA LEU A 33 5.05 -16.53 -7.22
C LEU A 33 6.45 -16.74 -7.83
N ARG A 34 6.97 -17.98 -7.78
CA ARG A 34 8.25 -18.32 -8.41
C ARG A 34 8.23 -18.09 -9.93
N HIS A 35 7.15 -18.50 -10.59
CA HIS A 35 6.99 -18.29 -12.03
C HIS A 35 6.89 -16.80 -12.37
N TYR A 36 6.05 -16.05 -11.67
CA TYR A 36 5.92 -14.60 -11.85
C TYR A 36 7.28 -13.90 -11.73
N ALA A 37 8.04 -14.21 -10.67
CA ALA A 37 9.34 -13.60 -10.40
C ALA A 37 10.46 -14.03 -11.36
N SER A 38 10.19 -15.00 -12.25
CA SER A 38 11.09 -15.33 -13.36
C SER A 38 10.87 -14.46 -14.60
N ILE A 39 9.75 -13.73 -14.66
CA ILE A 39 9.35 -12.89 -15.79
C ILE A 39 9.49 -11.41 -15.44
N PHE A 40 8.93 -10.99 -14.29
CA PHE A 40 8.96 -9.61 -13.85
C PHE A 40 9.95 -9.41 -12.68
N PRO A 41 10.66 -8.28 -12.62
CA PRO A 41 11.57 -7.96 -11.53
C PRO A 41 10.87 -7.32 -10.31
N VAL A 42 9.60 -6.92 -10.45
CA VAL A 42 8.84 -6.23 -9.41
C VAL A 42 7.38 -6.67 -9.43
N VAL A 43 6.72 -6.62 -8.26
CA VAL A 43 5.27 -6.79 -8.14
C VAL A 43 4.72 -5.84 -7.09
N GLU A 44 3.48 -5.41 -7.26
CA GLU A 44 2.71 -4.82 -6.16
C GLU A 44 1.91 -5.91 -5.44
N VAL A 45 2.06 -5.98 -4.11
CA VAL A 45 1.32 -6.90 -3.25
C VAL A 45 0.06 -6.19 -2.79
N ASP A 46 -1.06 -6.43 -3.49
CA ASP A 46 -2.36 -5.81 -3.14
C ASP A 46 -3.12 -6.54 -2.05
N GLY A 47 -2.84 -7.84 -1.84
CA GLY A 47 -3.57 -8.65 -0.86
C GLY A 47 -3.49 -8.08 0.56
N THR A 48 -2.43 -7.35 0.86
CA THR A 48 -2.19 -6.70 2.17
C THR A 48 -3.17 -5.59 2.48
N TYR A 49 -3.84 -5.02 1.48
CA TYR A 49 -4.96 -4.09 1.68
C TYR A 49 -6.10 -4.74 2.47
N TYR A 50 -6.43 -6.00 2.18
CA TYR A 50 -7.58 -6.69 2.78
C TYR A 50 -7.28 -7.32 4.13
N ALA A 51 -6.05 -7.76 4.34
CA ALA A 51 -5.55 -8.29 5.61
C ALA A 51 -4.04 -8.08 5.67
N PRO A 52 -3.49 -7.59 6.81
CA PRO A 52 -2.06 -7.35 6.90
C PRO A 52 -1.28 -8.66 6.73
N PRO A 53 -0.06 -8.61 6.16
CA PRO A 53 0.76 -9.81 6.08
C PRO A 53 1.19 -10.24 7.49
N THR A 54 1.51 -11.51 7.64
CA THR A 54 2.30 -11.96 8.80
C THR A 54 3.78 -11.90 8.44
N ALA A 55 4.65 -11.77 9.44
CA ALA A 55 6.10 -11.87 9.23
C ALA A 55 6.48 -13.20 8.53
N ARG A 56 5.81 -14.31 8.86
CA ARG A 56 6.05 -15.59 8.19
C ARG A 56 5.68 -15.54 6.70
N THR A 57 4.56 -14.92 6.35
CA THR A 57 4.15 -14.75 4.95
C THR A 57 5.16 -13.89 4.18
N ALA A 58 5.60 -12.77 4.76
CA ALA A 58 6.60 -11.89 4.19
C ALA A 58 7.95 -12.61 3.99
N GLN A 59 8.37 -13.41 4.98
CA GLN A 59 9.57 -14.24 4.87
C GLN A 59 9.45 -15.25 3.72
N LEU A 60 8.32 -15.94 3.59
CA LEU A 60 8.08 -16.89 2.50
C LEU A 60 8.11 -16.19 1.13
N TRP A 61 7.57 -14.98 1.01
CA TRP A 61 7.69 -14.19 -0.22
C TRP A 61 9.14 -13.87 -0.56
N ALA A 62 9.95 -13.51 0.44
CA ALA A 62 11.38 -13.29 0.25
C ALA A 62 12.11 -14.57 -0.20
N GLU A 63 11.85 -15.72 0.42
CA GLU A 63 12.48 -17.01 0.08
C GLU A 63 12.09 -17.54 -1.31
N ARG A 64 10.91 -17.15 -1.82
CA ARG A 64 10.34 -17.65 -3.07
C ARG A 64 10.69 -16.83 -4.30
N THR A 65 11.38 -15.71 -4.14
CA THR A 65 11.75 -14.80 -5.24
C THR A 65 13.28 -14.73 -5.39
N PRO A 66 13.83 -14.41 -6.57
CA PRO A 66 15.28 -14.30 -6.76
C PRO A 66 15.85 -13.06 -6.05
N ALA A 67 17.18 -13.00 -5.93
CA ALA A 67 17.87 -11.80 -5.47
C ALA A 67 17.59 -10.63 -6.43
N GLY A 68 17.40 -9.42 -5.86
CA GLY A 68 17.07 -8.22 -6.64
C GLY A 68 15.61 -8.08 -7.05
N PHE A 69 14.76 -9.09 -6.83
CA PHE A 69 13.31 -8.96 -7.00
C PHE A 69 12.73 -8.00 -5.96
N ARG A 70 11.81 -7.14 -6.39
CA ARG A 70 11.25 -6.04 -5.58
C ARG A 70 9.76 -6.21 -5.35
N MET A 71 9.29 -5.78 -4.19
CA MET A 71 7.88 -5.80 -3.82
C MET A 71 7.46 -4.41 -3.34
N ASN A 72 6.44 -3.85 -3.98
CA ASN A 72 5.70 -2.71 -3.46
C ASN A 72 4.55 -3.28 -2.63
N VAL A 73 4.53 -3.07 -1.32
CA VAL A 73 3.48 -3.62 -0.45
C VAL A 73 2.39 -2.58 -0.27
N LYS A 74 1.15 -2.90 -0.63
CA LYS A 74 0.03 -1.99 -0.38
C LYS A 74 -0.22 -1.88 1.11
N ALA A 75 -0.37 -0.66 1.62
CA ALA A 75 -0.71 -0.44 3.01
C ALA A 75 -2.04 -1.11 3.35
N TYR A 76 -2.12 -1.69 4.54
CA TYR A 76 -3.36 -2.27 5.03
C TYR A 76 -4.47 -1.20 5.08
N ALA A 77 -5.72 -1.56 4.71
CA ALA A 77 -6.86 -0.65 4.60
C ALA A 77 -7.02 0.28 5.82
N LEU A 78 -6.70 -0.23 7.01
CA LEU A 78 -6.74 0.52 8.26
C LEU A 78 -5.92 1.82 8.20
N PHE A 79 -4.72 1.77 7.60
CA PHE A 79 -3.78 2.90 7.51
C PHE A 79 -4.01 3.80 6.29
N THR A 80 -5.01 3.50 5.47
CA THR A 80 -5.38 4.32 4.31
C THR A 80 -6.74 4.97 4.49
N GLN A 81 -7.28 4.99 5.73
CA GLN A 81 -8.58 5.59 6.06
C GLN A 81 -9.77 4.91 5.36
N HIS A 82 -9.60 3.64 4.98
CA HIS A 82 -10.67 2.80 4.45
C HIS A 82 -11.41 2.06 5.57
N PRO A 83 -12.70 1.73 5.36
CA PRO A 83 -13.42 0.83 6.26
C PRO A 83 -12.72 -0.53 6.30
N THR A 84 -12.42 -1.00 7.49
CA THR A 84 -11.67 -2.24 7.74
C THR A 84 -12.52 -3.22 8.53
N ARG A 85 -12.44 -4.52 8.25
CA ARG A 85 -13.19 -5.51 9.02
C ARG A 85 -12.54 -5.68 10.40
N PRO A 86 -13.27 -5.59 11.52
CA PRO A 86 -12.69 -5.85 12.84
C PRO A 86 -11.97 -7.20 12.91
N SER A 87 -12.53 -8.24 12.28
CA SER A 87 -11.98 -9.59 12.25
C SER A 87 -10.64 -9.75 11.54
N THR A 88 -10.13 -8.73 10.84
CA THR A 88 -8.82 -8.76 10.16
C THR A 88 -7.75 -7.97 10.91
N LEU A 89 -8.10 -7.34 12.04
CA LEU A 89 -7.14 -6.74 12.95
C LEU A 89 -6.32 -7.83 13.66
N TRP A 90 -5.17 -7.44 14.20
CA TRP A 90 -4.44 -8.27 15.16
C TRP A 90 -5.27 -8.47 16.42
N GLU A 91 -5.13 -9.63 17.07
CA GLU A 91 -5.96 -10.05 18.21
C GLU A 91 -5.96 -9.00 19.34
N ASP A 92 -4.77 -8.52 19.71
CA ASP A 92 -4.60 -7.48 20.73
C ASP A 92 -5.24 -6.14 20.30
N VAL A 93 -5.04 -5.71 19.06
CA VAL A 93 -5.66 -4.48 18.53
C VAL A 93 -7.19 -4.60 18.45
N HIS A 94 -7.69 -5.79 18.11
CA HIS A 94 -9.12 -6.08 18.11
C HIS A 94 -9.70 -6.03 19.53
N ASP A 95 -8.97 -6.54 20.52
CA ASP A 95 -9.40 -6.55 21.92
C ASP A 95 -9.51 -5.16 22.53
N ASP A 96 -8.82 -4.17 21.96
CA ASP A 96 -8.93 -2.77 22.36
C ASP A 96 -10.02 -1.98 21.62
N LEU A 97 -10.73 -2.59 20.66
CA LEU A 97 -11.85 -1.92 20.02
C LEU A 97 -12.95 -1.63 21.04
N PRO A 98 -13.48 -0.39 21.08
CA PRO A 98 -14.69 -0.09 21.83
C PRO A 98 -15.84 -1.02 21.42
N ASP A 99 -16.65 -1.45 22.37
CA ASP A 99 -17.73 -2.43 22.15
C ASP A 99 -18.70 -2.01 21.02
N GLU A 100 -18.95 -0.71 20.89
CA GLU A 100 -19.81 -0.16 19.83
C GLU A 100 -19.25 -0.34 18.40
N HIS A 101 -17.96 -0.65 18.27
CA HIS A 101 -17.27 -0.87 16.99
C HIS A 101 -16.85 -2.33 16.77
N ARG A 102 -16.76 -3.13 17.83
CA ARG A 102 -16.25 -4.52 17.80
C ARG A 102 -17.07 -5.44 16.88
N ASP A 103 -18.39 -5.43 17.02
CA ASP A 103 -19.30 -6.31 16.26
C ASP A 103 -19.83 -5.68 14.96
N LYS A 104 -19.27 -4.53 14.54
CA LYS A 104 -19.71 -3.86 13.32
C LYS A 104 -19.11 -4.52 12.08
N ARG A 105 -19.80 -4.33 10.94
CA ARG A 105 -19.30 -4.78 9.63
C ARG A 105 -17.95 -4.16 9.26
N SER A 106 -17.70 -2.95 9.75
CA SER A 106 -16.48 -2.18 9.51
C SER A 106 -16.14 -1.27 10.68
N THR A 107 -14.85 -1.07 10.90
CA THR A 107 -14.26 -0.07 11.79
C THR A 107 -13.26 0.81 11.01
N TYR A 108 -12.76 1.85 11.66
CA TYR A 108 -11.77 2.79 11.12
C TYR A 108 -10.63 2.96 12.13
N LEU A 109 -9.47 3.44 11.66
CA LEU A 109 -8.33 3.73 12.54
C LEU A 109 -8.72 4.70 13.67
N ALA A 110 -9.52 5.72 13.35
CA ALA A 110 -9.97 6.73 14.31
C ALA A 110 -10.91 6.19 15.41
N HIS A 111 -11.39 4.95 15.30
CA HIS A 111 -12.18 4.29 16.34
C HIS A 111 -11.32 3.56 17.38
N LEU A 112 -10.04 3.35 17.08
CA LEU A 112 -9.11 2.71 18.00
C LEU A 112 -8.58 3.75 19.00
N PRO A 113 -8.38 3.37 20.28
CA PRO A 113 -7.64 4.20 21.20
C PRO A 113 -6.17 4.32 20.76
N ASP A 114 -5.52 5.45 21.05
CA ASP A 114 -4.14 5.73 20.59
C ASP A 114 -3.13 4.58 20.86
N PRO A 115 -3.13 3.92 22.03
CA PRO A 115 -2.23 2.78 22.26
C PRO A 115 -2.46 1.58 21.31
N ALA A 116 -3.70 1.38 20.85
CA ALA A 116 -4.02 0.32 19.90
C ALA A 116 -3.65 0.71 18.47
N VAL A 117 -3.72 2.01 18.13
CA VAL A 117 -3.16 2.55 16.88
C VAL A 117 -1.64 2.31 16.83
N ASP A 118 -0.93 2.60 17.92
CA ASP A 118 0.52 2.38 18.01
C ASP A 118 0.89 0.90 17.83
N ARG A 119 0.17 -0.01 18.50
CA ARG A 119 0.34 -1.47 18.33
C ARG A 119 0.06 -1.92 16.90
N ALA A 120 -0.99 -1.40 16.26
CA ALA A 120 -1.29 -1.73 14.87
C ALA A 120 -0.11 -1.38 13.93
N TRP A 121 0.50 -0.22 14.12
CA TRP A 121 1.70 0.18 13.36
C TRP A 121 2.91 -0.68 13.70
N GLU A 122 3.12 -1.05 14.96
CA GLU A 122 4.18 -1.98 15.38
C GLU A 122 4.05 -3.34 14.69
N HIS A 123 2.85 -3.93 14.69
CA HIS A 123 2.60 -5.20 14.02
C HIS A 123 2.84 -5.11 12.52
N PHE A 124 2.39 -4.03 11.89
CA PHE A 124 2.59 -3.84 10.45
C PHE A 124 4.08 -3.70 10.11
N ARG A 125 4.85 -2.93 10.89
CA ARG A 125 6.32 -2.85 10.74
C ARG A 125 6.99 -4.21 10.89
N ALA A 126 6.65 -4.95 11.94
CA ALA A 126 7.21 -6.28 12.18
C ALA A 126 6.90 -7.26 11.03
N ALA A 127 5.73 -7.13 10.40
CA ALA A 127 5.37 -7.95 9.25
C ALA A 127 6.16 -7.60 7.98
N LEU A 128 6.64 -6.37 7.83
CA LEU A 128 7.45 -5.91 6.68
C LEU A 128 8.94 -6.26 6.82
N GLU A 129 9.43 -6.39 8.06
CA GLU A 129 10.85 -6.62 8.38
C GLU A 129 11.51 -7.74 7.54
N PRO A 130 10.90 -8.91 7.30
CA PRO A 130 11.55 -9.95 6.50
C PRO A 130 11.82 -9.54 5.04
N LEU A 131 10.95 -8.72 4.45
CA LEU A 131 11.17 -8.17 3.11
C LEU A 131 12.24 -7.08 3.13
N GLN A 132 12.25 -6.23 4.16
CA GLN A 132 13.25 -5.18 4.34
C GLN A 132 14.65 -5.78 4.53
N ALA A 133 14.80 -6.72 5.47
CA ALA A 133 16.05 -7.42 5.75
C ALA A 133 16.58 -8.20 4.53
N ALA A 134 15.69 -8.72 3.68
CA ALA A 134 16.06 -9.38 2.43
C ALA A 134 16.41 -8.39 1.28
N GLY A 135 16.24 -7.08 1.48
CA GLY A 135 16.44 -6.06 0.45
C GLY A 135 15.39 -6.12 -0.67
N LYS A 136 14.19 -6.63 -0.37
CA LYS A 136 13.12 -6.88 -1.35
C LYS A 136 11.89 -5.99 -1.17
N LEU A 137 11.78 -5.30 -0.04
CA LEU A 137 10.77 -4.25 0.13
C LEU A 137 11.22 -3.00 -0.62
N ALA A 138 10.53 -2.67 -1.71
CA ALA A 138 10.83 -1.48 -2.51
C ALA A 138 10.04 -0.25 -2.03
N ALA A 139 8.76 -0.43 -1.70
CA ALA A 139 7.95 0.65 -1.14
C ALA A 139 6.75 0.11 -0.36
N VAL A 140 6.19 0.95 0.51
CA VAL A 140 4.84 0.79 1.04
C VAL A 140 3.91 1.79 0.34
N VAL A 141 2.88 1.29 -0.35
CA VAL A 141 1.98 2.10 -1.18
C VAL A 141 0.70 2.43 -0.41
N PHE A 142 0.51 3.72 -0.13
CA PHE A 142 -0.67 4.30 0.50
C PHE A 142 -1.62 4.85 -0.56
N GLN A 143 -2.51 3.99 -1.05
CA GLN A 143 -3.62 4.42 -1.88
C GLN A 143 -4.80 4.84 -1.00
N PHE A 144 -5.16 6.12 -1.03
CA PHE A 144 -6.25 6.67 -0.25
C PHE A 144 -7.60 6.60 -0.98
N PRO A 145 -8.74 6.58 -0.27
CA PRO A 145 -10.07 6.53 -0.87
C PRO A 145 -10.48 7.87 -1.49
N PRO A 146 -11.52 7.91 -2.35
CA PRO A 146 -12.02 9.15 -2.94
C PRO A 146 -12.52 10.19 -1.92
N TRP A 147 -12.94 9.79 -0.72
CA TRP A 147 -13.35 10.74 0.32
C TRP A 147 -12.17 11.35 1.11
N PHE A 148 -10.94 10.86 0.90
CA PHE A 148 -9.72 11.48 1.43
C PHE A 148 -9.36 12.71 0.60
N THR A 149 -9.95 13.85 0.95
CA THR A 149 -9.78 15.13 0.23
C THR A 149 -8.65 15.97 0.84
N ALA A 150 -8.17 16.99 0.13
CA ALA A 150 -7.00 17.81 0.51
C ALA A 150 -7.22 18.79 1.69
N ARG A 151 -7.84 18.31 2.77
CA ARG A 151 -8.12 19.04 4.02
C ARG A 151 -6.89 19.08 4.94
N ARG A 152 -6.90 19.99 5.91
CA ARG A 152 -5.81 20.18 6.87
C ARG A 152 -5.45 18.89 7.61
N ASP A 153 -6.44 18.18 8.14
CA ASP A 153 -6.21 16.97 8.95
C ASP A 153 -5.64 15.83 8.10
N ASN A 154 -6.08 15.70 6.84
CA ASN A 154 -5.52 14.71 5.91
C ASN A 154 -4.08 15.04 5.51
N ARG A 155 -3.72 16.33 5.41
CA ARG A 155 -2.33 16.74 5.19
C ARG A 155 -1.45 16.44 6.41
N ALA A 156 -1.97 16.66 7.61
CA ALA A 156 -1.29 16.28 8.86
C ALA A 156 -1.09 14.76 8.94
N TYR A 157 -2.11 13.97 8.57
CA TYR A 157 -2.00 12.51 8.51
C TYR A 157 -0.89 12.04 7.56
N LEU A 158 -0.77 12.66 6.37
CA LEU A 158 0.32 12.35 5.44
C LEU A 158 1.70 12.68 6.04
N ALA A 159 1.82 13.82 6.71
CA ALA A 159 3.07 14.25 7.34
C ALA A 159 3.58 13.25 8.40
N GLU A 160 2.66 12.59 9.11
CA GLU A 160 2.99 11.61 10.13
C GLU A 160 3.39 10.23 9.58
N LEU A 161 3.15 9.92 8.29
CA LEU A 161 3.39 8.58 7.74
C LEU A 161 4.86 8.16 7.84
N ALA A 162 5.80 9.09 7.61
CA ALA A 162 7.23 8.82 7.69
C ALA A 162 7.66 8.45 9.13
N ASP A 163 7.04 9.06 10.13
CA ASP A 163 7.28 8.75 11.55
C ASP A 163 6.67 7.39 11.95
N ARG A 164 5.58 6.99 11.30
CA ARG A 164 4.93 5.68 11.52
C ARG A 164 5.70 4.52 10.91
N LEU A 165 6.42 4.74 9.80
CA LEU A 165 7.22 3.73 9.09
C LEU A 165 8.65 4.23 8.83
N PRO A 166 9.46 4.46 9.88
CA PRO A 166 10.81 4.98 9.72
C PRO A 166 11.67 4.02 8.89
N GLY A 167 12.49 4.58 8.01
CA GLY A 167 13.43 3.82 7.16
C GLY A 167 12.80 3.11 5.96
N HIS A 168 11.50 3.27 5.73
CA HIS A 168 10.79 2.71 4.57
C HIS A 168 10.59 3.76 3.49
N GLN A 169 10.69 3.36 2.21
CA GLN A 169 10.21 4.21 1.12
C GLN A 169 8.69 4.14 1.08
N LEU A 170 8.03 5.29 1.18
CA LEU A 170 6.57 5.38 1.18
C LEU A 170 6.11 6.03 -0.12
N ALA A 171 5.04 5.50 -0.70
CA ALA A 171 4.42 6.07 -1.90
C ALA A 171 2.97 6.41 -1.62
N VAL A 172 2.48 7.54 -2.12
CA VAL A 172 1.14 8.07 -1.88
C VAL A 172 0.39 8.19 -3.19
N GLU A 173 -0.78 7.58 -3.22
CA GLU A 173 -1.67 7.59 -4.38
C GLU A 173 -3.01 8.23 -4.00
N PHE A 174 -3.35 9.32 -4.69
CA PHE A 174 -4.60 10.05 -4.47
C PHE A 174 -5.71 9.58 -5.41
N ARG A 175 -6.94 9.58 -4.89
CA ARG A 175 -8.17 9.22 -5.62
C ARG A 175 -9.20 10.35 -5.62
N HIS A 176 -8.77 11.59 -5.40
CA HIS A 176 -9.68 12.74 -5.39
C HIS A 176 -9.00 13.96 -6.00
N ARG A 177 -9.70 14.65 -6.91
CA ARG A 177 -9.14 15.78 -7.66
C ARG A 177 -8.62 16.93 -6.80
N SER A 178 -9.20 17.17 -5.62
CA SER A 178 -8.81 18.31 -4.76
C SER A 178 -7.35 18.30 -4.31
N TRP A 179 -6.61 17.21 -4.49
CA TRP A 179 -5.16 17.18 -4.27
C TRP A 179 -4.37 17.86 -5.38
N LEU A 180 -4.89 17.92 -6.61
CA LEU A 180 -4.17 18.36 -7.82
C LEU A 180 -4.96 19.35 -8.70
N ASP A 181 -6.17 19.76 -8.28
CA ASP A 181 -7.05 20.66 -9.02
C ASP A 181 -6.48 22.10 -8.98
N GLY A 182 -6.04 22.62 -10.13
CA GLY A 182 -5.33 23.89 -10.23
C GLY A 182 -3.86 23.86 -9.80
N ASP A 183 -3.14 24.94 -10.12
CA ASP A 183 -1.69 25.02 -9.92
C ASP A 183 -1.28 25.12 -8.44
N ASP A 184 -2.08 25.81 -7.63
CA ASP A 184 -1.75 26.06 -6.22
C ASP A 184 -1.90 24.79 -5.36
N ASP A 185 -2.99 24.04 -5.53
CA ASP A 185 -3.20 22.77 -4.81
C ASP A 185 -2.17 21.74 -5.25
N ARG A 186 -1.85 21.66 -6.54
CA ARG A 186 -0.78 20.80 -7.06
C ARG A 186 0.57 21.13 -6.43
N LYS A 187 1.01 22.39 -6.46
CA LYS A 187 2.28 22.82 -5.84
C LYS A 187 2.28 22.58 -4.32
N ARG A 188 1.15 22.75 -3.65
CA ARG A 188 1.05 22.49 -2.21
C ARG A 188 1.15 20.99 -1.90
N THR A 189 0.52 20.15 -2.69
CA THR A 189 0.55 18.70 -2.53
C THR A 189 1.94 18.13 -2.84
N LEU A 190 2.57 18.53 -3.94
CA LEU A 190 3.91 18.06 -4.28
C LEU A 190 4.94 18.47 -3.22
N ARG A 191 4.91 19.73 -2.74
CA ARG A 191 5.78 20.18 -1.65
C ARG A 191 5.57 19.40 -0.35
N LEU A 192 4.31 19.13 0.03
CA LEU A 192 4.02 18.32 1.22
C LEU A 192 4.67 16.94 1.12
N LEU A 193 4.61 16.31 -0.06
CA LEU A 193 5.22 15.00 -0.30
C LEU A 193 6.75 15.08 -0.28
N GLU A 194 7.35 16.08 -0.92
CA GLU A 194 8.80 16.33 -0.92
C GLU A 194 9.34 16.56 0.50
N GLU A 195 8.66 17.41 1.28
CA GLU A 195 9.05 17.74 2.66
C GLU A 195 9.12 16.51 3.58
N HIS A 196 8.31 15.48 3.30
CA HIS A 196 8.23 14.26 4.10
C HIS A 196 8.81 13.02 3.39
N GLY A 197 9.49 13.21 2.26
CA GLY A 197 10.12 12.12 1.50
C GLY A 197 9.15 11.07 0.97
N LEU A 198 7.90 11.47 0.71
CA LEU A 198 6.84 10.59 0.20
C LEU A 198 6.86 10.59 -1.32
N ALA A 199 6.94 9.42 -1.95
CA ALA A 199 6.88 9.30 -3.41
C ALA A 199 5.45 9.52 -3.91
N PHE A 200 5.26 10.43 -4.86
CA PHE A 200 3.99 10.60 -5.56
C PHE A 200 3.78 9.45 -6.55
N VAL A 201 2.63 8.78 -6.46
CA VAL A 201 2.19 7.78 -7.45
C VAL A 201 1.50 8.49 -8.60
N CYS A 202 2.07 8.37 -9.80
CA CYS A 202 1.54 8.94 -11.03
C CYS A 202 0.43 8.06 -11.59
N VAL A 203 -0.83 8.46 -11.45
CA VAL A 203 -1.96 7.63 -11.88
C VAL A 203 -2.37 7.95 -13.32
N ASP A 204 -2.48 6.92 -14.15
CA ASP A 204 -3.28 6.97 -15.39
C ASP A 204 -4.62 6.26 -15.16
N GLY A 205 -5.72 6.93 -15.47
CA GLY A 205 -7.06 6.41 -15.18
C GLY A 205 -8.18 7.23 -15.83
N PRO A 206 -9.43 6.74 -15.75
CA PRO A 206 -10.58 7.41 -16.36
C PRO A 206 -10.72 8.85 -15.89
N GLN A 207 -10.99 9.78 -16.81
CA GLN A 207 -11.09 11.22 -16.52
C GLN A 207 -12.54 11.70 -16.47
N GLY A 208 -12.77 12.85 -15.81
CA GLY A 208 -14.09 13.50 -15.74
C GLY A 208 -14.93 13.19 -14.49
N PHE A 209 -14.36 12.51 -13.49
CA PHE A 209 -15.02 12.23 -12.20
C PHE A 209 -14.29 12.93 -11.05
N ASP A 210 -15.01 13.24 -9.97
CA ASP A 210 -14.38 13.78 -8.74
C ASP A 210 -13.35 12.81 -8.14
N SER A 211 -13.58 11.51 -8.31
CA SER A 211 -12.69 10.43 -7.90
C SER A 211 -11.48 10.21 -8.82
N SER A 212 -11.33 11.04 -9.85
CA SER A 212 -10.24 10.97 -10.80
C SER A 212 -9.26 12.11 -10.56
N VAL A 213 -7.98 11.77 -10.39
CA VAL A 213 -6.91 12.75 -10.40
C VAL A 213 -6.47 13.01 -11.84
N PRO A 214 -6.13 14.26 -12.22
CA PRO A 214 -5.57 14.53 -13.54
C PRO A 214 -4.23 13.80 -13.70
N PRO A 215 -3.89 13.31 -14.90
CA PRO A 215 -2.60 12.68 -15.14
C PRO A 215 -1.49 13.72 -14.91
N LEU A 216 -0.57 13.39 -14.00
CA LEU A 216 0.53 14.24 -13.60
C LEU A 216 1.79 13.39 -13.51
N VAL A 217 2.83 13.79 -14.24
CA VAL A 217 4.17 13.21 -14.11
C VAL A 217 4.96 14.08 -13.14
N ALA A 218 5.24 13.54 -11.96
CA ALA A 218 6.03 14.22 -10.94
C ALA A 218 6.83 13.19 -10.12
N ALA A 219 7.98 13.63 -9.61
CA ALA A 219 8.77 12.87 -8.66
C ALA A 219 9.02 13.74 -7.43
N THR A 220 8.61 13.24 -6.27
CA THR A 220 8.72 13.95 -4.98
C THR A 220 9.67 13.24 -4.02
N ALA A 221 10.30 12.14 -4.47
CA ALA A 221 11.30 11.37 -3.75
C ALA A 221 12.23 10.67 -4.77
N ASP A 222 13.26 9.97 -4.28
CA ASP A 222 14.17 9.19 -5.13
C ASP A 222 13.47 8.04 -5.88
N LEU A 223 12.32 7.61 -5.38
CA LEU A 223 11.43 6.65 -6.02
C LEU A 223 10.31 7.37 -6.77
N ALA A 224 10.06 6.95 -8.00
CA ALA A 224 8.84 7.28 -8.74
C ALA A 224 8.07 5.98 -9.03
N ILE A 225 6.75 6.04 -8.88
CA ILE A 225 5.82 4.94 -9.18
C ILE A 225 4.77 5.48 -10.15
N VAL A 226 4.42 4.65 -11.14
CA VAL A 226 3.32 4.86 -12.08
C VAL A 226 2.35 3.71 -11.92
#